data_AF-A0A9W4S380-F1
#
_entry.id   AF-A0A9W4S380-F1
#
_cell.length_a   1.000
_cell.length_b   1.000
_cell.length_c   1.000
_cell.angle_alpha   90.00
_cell.angle_beta   90.00
_cell.angle_gamma   90.00
#
_symmetry.space_group_name_H-M   'P 1'
#
loop_
_entity.id
_entity.type
_entity.pdbx_description
1 polymer ?
#
loop_
_entity_poly.entity_id
_entity_poly.type
_entity_poly.pdbx_seq_one_letter_code
_entity_poly.pdbx_strand_id
1 'polypeptide(L)' 'EAAAICELVDDGTVVEGQAVHENPGMMRGEQCIDFARRFGLKVCTIADLVTYLEKTQGKLDINGSS' A
#
# COMPACT_ATOMS: atom_id res chain seq x y z
N GLU A 1 1.88 -18.25 -11.48
CA GLU A 1 1.32 -16.95 -11.91
C GLU A 1 2.24 -15.83 -11.44
N ALA A 2 2.16 -14.64 -12.03
CA ALA A 2 2.98 -13.48 -11.67
C ALA A 2 2.09 -12.35 -11.14
N ALA A 3 2.55 -11.63 -10.13
CA ALA A 3 1.86 -10.45 -9.58
C ALA A 3 2.33 -9.17 -10.29
N ALA A 4 1.52 -8.10 -10.20
CA ALA A 4 1.86 -6.75 -10.62
C ALA A 4 1.60 -5.77 -9.46
N ILE A 5 2.47 -4.78 -9.31
CA ILE A 5 2.38 -3.76 -8.25
C ILE A 5 2.68 -2.37 -8.82
N CYS A 6 2.07 -1.35 -8.22
CA CYS A 6 2.33 0.07 -8.42
C CYS A 6 1.82 0.82 -7.19
N GLU A 7 2.44 1.95 -6.83
CA GLU A 7 2.09 2.72 -5.66
C GLU A 7 0.80 3.54 -5.85
N LEU A 8 0.04 3.70 -4.77
CA LEU A 8 -1.10 4.62 -4.73
C LEU A 8 -0.60 6.04 -4.41
N VAL A 9 -0.74 6.94 -5.38
CA VAL A 9 -0.38 8.35 -5.26
C VAL A 9 -1.58 9.20 -4.85
N ASP A 10 -1.30 10.29 -4.13
CA ASP A 10 -2.24 11.39 -3.96
C ASP A 10 -1.90 12.41 -5.05
N ASP A 11 -2.76 12.54 -6.05
CA ASP A 11 -2.52 13.46 -7.17
C ASP A 11 -2.75 14.92 -6.79
N GLY A 12 -3.22 15.22 -5.57
CA GLY A 12 -3.47 16.58 -5.10
C GLY A 12 -4.70 17.22 -5.76
N THR A 13 -4.74 18.55 -5.76
CA THR A 13 -5.87 19.32 -6.30
C THR A 13 -5.56 19.85 -7.69
N VAL A 14 -6.46 19.63 -8.64
CA VAL A 14 -6.37 20.19 -10.00
C VAL A 14 -6.43 21.72 -9.96
N VAL A 15 -5.53 22.39 -10.69
CA VAL A 15 -5.59 23.85 -10.90
C VAL A 15 -6.22 24.14 -12.26
N GLU A 16 -7.46 24.66 -12.25
CA GLU A 16 -8.23 24.90 -13.47
C GLU A 16 -7.49 25.80 -14.48
N GLY A 17 -7.46 25.36 -15.74
CA GLY A 17 -6.75 26.05 -16.82
C GLY A 17 -5.23 25.93 -16.80
N GLN A 18 -4.64 25.14 -15.90
CA GLN A 18 -3.20 24.92 -15.82
C GLN A 18 -2.84 23.43 -15.81
N ALA A 19 -1.71 23.08 -16.44
CA ALA A 19 -1.19 21.73 -16.46
C ALA A 19 -0.39 21.40 -15.17
N VAL A 20 -0.96 21.71 -14.00
CA VAL A 20 -0.35 21.49 -12.69
C VAL A 20 -1.38 21.03 -11.66
N HIS A 21 -0.91 20.29 -10.65
CA HIS A 21 -1.69 19.93 -9.47
C HIS A 21 -1.02 20.53 -8.22
N GLU A 22 -1.82 21.01 -7.28
CA GLU A 22 -1.35 21.53 -5.99
C GLU A 22 -1.35 20.43 -4.91
N ASN A 23 -0.35 20.47 -4.03
CA ASN A 23 -0.19 19.55 -2.89
C ASN A 23 -0.18 18.05 -3.24
N PRO A 24 0.60 17.60 -4.25
CA PRO A 24 0.71 16.18 -4.55
C PRO A 24 1.45 15.42 -3.44
N GLY A 25 1.26 14.10 -3.39
CA GLY A 25 1.92 13.25 -2.43
C GLY A 25 1.72 11.75 -2.65
N MET A 26 1.88 11.00 -1.56
CA MET A 26 1.57 9.56 -1.53
C MET A 26 0.36 9.37 -0.64
N MET A 27 -0.56 8.48 -1.02
CA MET A 27 -1.61 8.06 -0.10
C MET A 27 -0.98 7.30 1.07
N ARG A 28 -1.47 7.56 2.29
CA ARG A 28 -0.97 6.91 3.50
C ARG A 28 -2.10 6.40 4.38
N GLY A 29 -1.88 5.28 5.06
CA GLY A 29 -2.75 4.78 6.14
C GLY A 29 -4.23 4.77 5.74
N GLU A 30 -5.03 5.61 6.39
CA GLU A 30 -6.48 5.74 6.15
C GLU A 30 -6.82 6.14 4.70
N GLN A 31 -6.01 6.94 4.01
CA GLN A 31 -6.27 7.27 2.59
C GLN A 31 -6.27 6.01 1.71
N CYS A 32 -5.36 5.07 1.99
CA CYS A 32 -5.32 3.78 1.28
C CYS A 32 -6.51 2.89 1.66
N ILE A 33 -6.98 2.94 2.92
CA ILE A 33 -8.15 2.19 3.38
C ILE A 33 -9.41 2.73 2.70
N ASP A 34 -9.58 4.05 2.63
CA ASP A 34 -10.72 4.69 1.98
C ASP A 34 -10.70 4.47 0.46
N PHE A 35 -9.52 4.51 -0.17
CA PHE A 35 -9.37 4.09 -1.56
C PHE A 35 -9.86 2.65 -1.76
N ALA A 36 -9.38 1.71 -0.93
CA ALA A 36 -9.80 0.30 -1.03
C ALA A 36 -11.31 0.14 -0.86
N ARG A 37 -11.92 0.82 0.12
CA ARG A 37 -13.38 0.80 0.33
C ARG A 37 -14.14 1.35 -0.87
N ARG A 38 -13.71 2.50 -1.41
CA ARG A 38 -14.33 3.14 -2.59
C ARG A 38 -14.37 2.20 -3.79
N PHE A 39 -13.34 1.40 -3.99
CA PHE A 39 -13.24 0.48 -5.11
C PHE A 39 -13.62 -0.97 -4.78
N GLY A 40 -14.13 -1.25 -3.57
CA GLY A 40 -14.53 -2.59 -3.15
C GLY A 40 -13.36 -3.59 -3.01
N LEU A 41 -12.15 -3.10 -2.79
CA LEU A 41 -10.93 -3.89 -2.65
C LEU A 41 -10.69 -4.30 -1.19
N LYS A 42 -10.02 -5.44 -0.99
CA LYS A 42 -9.43 -5.77 0.31
C LYS A 42 -8.14 -4.99 0.47
N VAL A 43 -7.86 -4.58 1.71
CA VAL A 43 -6.62 -3.92 2.11
C VAL A 43 -6.02 -4.67 3.28
N CYS A 44 -4.70 -4.79 3.30
CA CYS A 44 -3.95 -5.44 4.38
C CYS A 44 -2.63 -4.71 4.60
N THR A 45 -1.96 -5.05 5.70
CA THR A 45 -0.59 -4.61 5.95
C THR A 45 0.39 -5.75 5.64
N ILE A 46 1.62 -5.40 5.27
CA ILE A 46 2.70 -6.41 5.16
C ILE A 46 2.91 -7.12 6.51
N ALA A 47 2.72 -6.43 7.64
CA ALA A 47 2.84 -7.01 8.97
C ALA A 47 1.82 -8.13 9.23
N ASP A 48 0.57 -7.96 8.77
CA ASP A 48 -0.46 -9.01 8.87
C ASP A 48 -0.13 -10.21 7.96
N LEU A 49 0.41 -9.94 6.76
CA LEU A 49 0.87 -11.00 5.85
C LEU A 49 2.04 -11.79 6.46
N VAL A 50 3.02 -11.11 7.06
CA VAL A 50 4.11 -11.77 7.81
C VAL A 50 3.55 -12.59 8.97
N THR A 51 2.62 -12.03 9.76
CA THR A 51 1.96 -12.76 10.85
C THR A 51 1.24 -14.02 10.35
N TYR A 52 0.62 -13.96 9.17
CA TYR A 52 0.00 -15.13 8.54
C TYR A 52 1.04 -16.19 8.14
N LEU A 53 2.16 -15.76 7.57
CA LEU A 53 3.27 -16.66 7.21
C LEU A 53 3.88 -17.32 8.45
N GLU A 54 4.12 -16.58 9.53
CA GLU A 54 4.69 -17.15 10.77
C GLU A 54 3.81 -18.26 11.36
N LYS A 55 2.48 -18.12 11.27
CA LYS A 55 1.53 -19.15 11.74
C LYS A 55 1.54 -20.41 10.88
N THR A 56 1.83 -20.28 9.59
CA THR A 56 1.69 -21.37 8.61
C THR A 56 3.02 -22.01 8.22
N GLN A 57 4.13 -21.29 8.38
CA GLN A 57 5.46 -21.66 7.91
C GLN A 57 6.55 -21.51 8.99
N GLY A 58 6.22 -20.94 10.15
CA GLY A 58 7.21 -20.61 11.18
C GLY A 58 7.91 -19.26 10.93
N LYS A 59 8.72 -18.84 11.88
CA LYS A 59 9.47 -17.57 11.76
C LYS A 59 10.63 -17.73 10.79
N LEU A 60 10.88 -16.69 10.01
CA LEU A 60 12.06 -16.63 9.15
C LEU A 60 13.31 -16.53 10.01
N ASP A 61 14.30 -17.38 9.76
CA ASP A 61 15.65 -17.19 10.31
C ASP A 61 16.25 -15.93 9.70
N ILE A 62 16.58 -14.96 10.55
CA ILE A 62 17.08 -13.65 10.11
C ILE A 62 18.52 -13.86 9.61
N ASN A 63 18.82 -13.41 8.38
CA ASN A 63 20.19 -13.46 7.85
C ASN A 63 21.19 -12.87 8.87
N GLY A 64 22.16 -13.68 9.29
CA GLY A 64 23.16 -13.33 10.30
C GLY A 64 22.87 -13.83 11.72
N SER A 65 21.90 -14.72 11.93
CA SER A 65 21.57 -15.33 13.22
C SER A 65 22.53 -16.44 13.69
N SER A 66 23.76 -16.50 13.15
CA SER A 66 24.84 -17.42 13.55
C SER A 66 26.20 -16.75 13.44
#